data_AF-A0A7W1SBK6-F1
#
_entry.id   AF-A0A7W1SBK6-F1
#
_cell.length_a   1.000
_cell.length_b   1.000
_cell.length_c   1.000
_cell.angle_alpha   90.00
_cell.angle_beta   90.00
_cell.angle_gamma   90.00
#
_symmetry.space_group_name_H-M   'P 1'
#
loop_
_entity.id
_entity.type
_entity.pdbx_description
1 polymer ?
#
loop_
_entity_poly.entity_id
_entity_poly.type
_entity_poly.pdbx_seq_one_letter_code
_entity_poly.pdbx_strand_id
1 'polypeptide(L)'
;MIELDRFGGRVDTINFEKEDTYLVGDKVVEEPHSFDVKVMAEYAGKSHTWEYQSYEGRVQISEQAAASVELQYETAGPRMM
;
A
#
# COMPACT_ATOMS: atom_id res chain seq x y z
N MET A 1 6.59 -12.01 6.87
CA MET A 1 5.26 -11.41 6.63
C MET A 1 5.42 -10.11 5.86
N ILE A 2 4.35 -9.66 5.22
CA ILE A 2 4.28 -8.35 4.57
C ILE A 2 3.07 -7.61 5.13
N GLU A 3 3.23 -6.31 5.42
CA GLU A 3 2.13 -5.39 5.71
C GLU A 3 1.98 -4.45 4.51
N LEU A 4 0.74 -4.30 4.03
CA LEU A 4 0.35 -3.34 3.01
C LEU A 4 -0.52 -2.26 3.64
N ASP A 5 0.04 -1.07 3.82
CA ASP A 5 -0.70 0.12 4.23
C ASP A 5 -1.45 0.68 3.01
N ARG A 6 -2.78 0.73 3.11
CA ARG A 6 -3.69 1.11 2.03
C ARG A 6 -4.36 2.45 2.32
N PHE A 7 -4.99 3.02 1.30
CA PHE A 7 -5.83 4.21 1.47
C PHE A 7 -6.93 3.99 2.53
N GLY A 8 -7.24 5.05 3.28
CA GLY A 8 -8.27 5.00 4.33
C GLY A 8 -7.82 4.36 5.64
N GLY A 9 -6.51 4.10 5.82
CA GLY A 9 -5.93 3.57 7.06
C GLY A 9 -6.12 2.06 7.24
N ARG A 10 -6.49 1.34 6.17
CA ARG A 10 -6.56 -0.13 6.18
C ARG A 10 -5.16 -0.70 6.05
N VAL A 11 -4.85 -1.73 6.84
CA VAL A 11 -3.60 -2.49 6.75
C VAL A 11 -3.92 -3.94 6.45
N ASP A 12 -3.35 -4.48 5.38
CA ASP A 12 -3.43 -5.90 5.07
C ASP A 12 -2.13 -6.60 5.47
N THR A 13 -2.17 -7.47 6.48
CA THR A 13 -1.05 -8.36 6.83
C THR A 13 -1.13 -9.66 6.03
N ILE A 14 -0.07 -10.00 5.30
CA ILE A 14 0.09 -11.21 4.50
C ILE A 14 1.14 -12.11 5.16
N ASN A 15 0.73 -13.31 5.54
CA ASN A 15 1.64 -14.35 6.02
C ASN A 15 2.05 -15.25 4.86
N PHE A 16 3.14 -15.97 5.06
CA PHE A 16 3.75 -16.76 4.01
C PHE A 16 3.98 -18.18 4.50
N GLU A 17 3.59 -19.14 3.67
CA GLU A 17 3.87 -20.55 3.86
C GLU A 17 4.83 -21.03 2.78
N LYS A 18 5.65 -22.02 3.12
CA LYS A 18 6.60 -22.59 2.17
C LYS A 18 5.88 -23.54 1.22
N GLU A 19 6.02 -23.27 -0.07
CA GLU A 19 5.60 -24.17 -1.14
C GLU A 19 6.83 -24.45 -2.01
N ASP A 20 7.31 -25.71 -1.96
CA ASP A 20 8.56 -26.15 -2.58
C ASP A 20 9.78 -25.26 -2.28
N THR A 21 10.20 -24.46 -3.27
CA THR A 21 11.37 -23.58 -3.21
C THR A 21 11.01 -22.10 -3.07
N TYR A 22 9.73 -21.79 -2.86
CA TYR A 22 9.23 -20.42 -2.71
C TYR A 22 8.27 -20.30 -1.52
N LEU A 23 7.80 -19.08 -1.30
CA LEU A 23 6.84 -18.74 -0.28
C LEU A 23 5.55 -18.24 -0.95
N VAL A 24 4.40 -18.74 -0.51
CA VAL A 24 3.07 -18.31 -0.99
C VAL A 24 2.38 -17.51 0.09
N GLY A 25 1.84 -16.35 -0.29
CA GLY A 25 1.06 -15.50 0.59
C GLY A 25 -0.33 -16.07 0.88
N ASP A 26 -0.82 -15.90 2.10
CA ASP A 26 -2.14 -16.38 2.55
C ASP A 26 -3.33 -15.49 2.12
N LYS A 27 -3.09 -14.46 1.31
CA LYS A 27 -4.10 -13.49 0.88
C LYS A 27 -3.99 -13.10 -0.58
N VAL A 28 -5.15 -12.88 -1.20
CA VAL A 28 -5.26 -12.20 -2.49
C VAL A 28 -5.15 -10.70 -2.28
N VAL A 29 -4.30 -10.03 -3.06
CA VAL A 29 -4.18 -8.57 -3.04
C VAL A 29 -5.15 -7.98 -4.06
N GLU A 30 -6.34 -7.60 -3.59
CA GLU A 30 -7.38 -6.96 -4.41
C GLU A 30 -7.01 -5.50 -4.75
N GLU A 31 -7.67 -4.90 -5.75
CA GLU A 31 -7.52 -3.49 -6.06
C GLU A 31 -8.03 -2.59 -4.91
N PRO A 32 -7.52 -1.34 -4.78
CA PRO A 32 -6.46 -0.72 -5.58
C PRO A 32 -5.04 -1.16 -5.17
N HIS A 33 -4.12 -1.20 -6.13
CA HIS A 33 -2.71 -1.60 -5.97
C HIS A 33 -1.77 -0.43 -5.67
N SER A 34 -2.07 0.35 -4.64
CA SER A 34 -1.19 1.42 -4.16
C SER A 34 -0.94 1.29 -2.67
N PHE A 35 0.30 0.99 -2.31
CA PHE A 35 0.69 0.61 -0.96
C PHE A 35 1.96 1.31 -0.49
N ASP A 36 2.00 1.64 0.79
CA ASP A 36 3.26 1.63 1.53
C ASP A 36 3.48 0.19 2.02
N VAL A 37 4.61 -0.39 1.64
CA VAL A 37 4.90 -1.82 1.86
C VAL A 37 5.96 -1.96 2.94
N LYS A 38 5.68 -2.79 3.94
CA LYS A 38 6.65 -3.19 4.94
C LYS A 38 6.87 -4.69 4.90
N VAL A 39 8.12 -5.10 4.78
CA VAL A 39 8.49 -6.52 4.72
C VAL A 39 9.29 -6.87 5.95
N MET A 40 8.93 -7.99 6.57
CA MET A 40 9.64 -8.56 7.71
C MET A 40 10.01 -10.01 7.39
N ALA A 41 11.30 -10.31 7.41
CA ALA A 41 11.85 -11.62 7.11
C ALA A 41 12.86 -12.05 8.17
N GLU A 42 12.97 -13.35 8.38
CA GLU A 42 14.05 -13.95 9.18
C GLU A 42 14.98 -14.71 8.25
N TYR A 43 16.28 -14.45 8.37
CA TYR A 43 17.31 -15.17 7.62
C TYR A 43 18.53 -15.41 8.49
N ALA A 44 18.99 -16.67 8.53
CA ALA A 44 20.14 -17.09 9.34
C ALA A 44 20.07 -16.64 10.82
N GLY A 45 18.87 -16.73 11.42
CA GLY A 45 18.61 -16.32 12.81
C GLY A 45 18.61 -14.81 13.04
N LYS A 46 18.54 -13.99 11.98
CA LYS A 46 18.46 -12.53 12.06
C LYS A 46 17.16 -12.03 11.44
N SER A 47 16.52 -11.09 12.13
CA SER A 47 15.39 -10.36 11.58
C SER A 47 15.87 -9.25 10.64
N HIS A 48 15.19 -9.12 9.51
CA HIS A 48 15.38 -8.09 8.51
C HIS A 48 14.06 -7.39 8.26
N THR A 49 14.11 -6.06 8.21
CA THR A 49 12.95 -5.22 7.91
C THR A 49 13.34 -4.19 6.86
N TRP A 50 12.47 -4.00 5.87
CA TRP A 50 12.59 -2.89 4.93
C TRP A 50 11.21 -2.40 4.50
N GLU A 51 11.18 -1.13 4.11
CA GLU A 51 9.98 -0.41 3.72
C GLU A 51 10.19 0.21 2.35
N TYR A 52 9.17 0.16 1.50
CA TYR A 52 9.20 0.77 0.17
C TYR A 52 7.80 1.12 -0.32
N GLN A 53 7.74 2.02 -1.30
CA GLN A 53 6.50 2.46 -1.92
C GLN A 53 6.21 1.60 -3.15
N SER A 54 4.98 1.12 -3.27
CA SER A 54 4.48 0.43 -4.47
C SER A 54 3.18 1.09 -4.89
N TYR A 55 3.30 2.25 -5.55
CA TYR A 55 2.16 3.07 -5.93
C TYR A 55 1.79 2.87 -7.39
N GLU A 56 0.61 2.31 -7.64
CA GLU A 56 0.01 2.26 -8.97
C GLU A 56 -1.08 3.33 -9.15
N GLY A 57 -1.25 3.82 -10.38
CA GLY A 57 -2.34 4.73 -10.75
C GLY A 57 -2.30 6.13 -10.13
N ARG A 58 -1.24 6.49 -9.38
CA ARG A 58 -1.09 7.84 -8.83
C ARG A 58 -0.64 8.81 -9.92
N VAL A 59 -1.30 9.97 -9.99
CA VAL A 59 -0.88 11.10 -10.81
C VAL A 59 -0.68 12.33 -9.93
N GLN A 60 0.36 13.10 -10.21
CA GLN A 60 0.54 14.41 -9.63
C GLN A 60 -0.05 15.46 -10.57
N ILE A 61 -1.08 16.16 -10.12
CA ILE A 61 -1.68 17.27 -10.85
C ILE A 61 -1.00 18.55 -10.37
N SER A 62 -0.33 19.27 -11.27
CA SER A 62 0.26 20.58 -10.93
C SER A 62 -0.83 21.63 -10.72
N GLU A 63 -0.52 22.69 -9.99
CA GLU A 63 -1.45 23.81 -9.80
C GLU A 63 -1.92 24.40 -11.14
N GLN A 64 -1.00 24.52 -12.11
CA GLN A 64 -1.33 24.99 -13.46
C GLN A 64 -2.29 24.05 -14.19
N ALA A 65 -2.07 22.73 -14.11
CA ALA A 65 -2.96 21.75 -14.72
C ALA A 65 -4.35 21.79 -14.08
N ALA A 66 -4.42 21.84 -12.74
CA ALA A 66 -5.66 21.98 -12.00
C ALA A 66 -6.44 23.25 -12.40
N ALA A 67 -5.75 24.40 -12.47
CA ALA A 67 -6.36 25.66 -12.87
C ALA A 67 -6.86 25.65 -14.33
N SER A 68 -6.12 25.01 -15.24
CA SER A 68 -6.48 24.97 -16.67
C SER A 68 -7.80 24.25 -16.97
N VAL A 69 -8.24 23.37 -16.06
CA VAL A 69 -9.51 22.63 -16.15
C VAL A 69 -10.53 23.08 -15.10
N GLU A 70 -10.25 24.20 -14.41
CA GLU A 70 -11.10 24.74 -13.33
C GLU A 70 -11.41 23.73 -12.22
N LEU A 71 -10.46 22.85 -11.89
CA LEU A 71 -10.63 21.80 -10.89
C LEU A 71 -11.03 22.40 -9.53
N GLN A 72 -12.21 22.05 -9.04
CA GLN A 72 -12.72 22.44 -7.73
C GLN A 72 -12.59 21.29 -6.74
N TYR A 73 -12.39 21.62 -5.46
CA TYR A 73 -12.39 20.66 -4.35
C TYR A 73 -12.94 21.33 -3.09
N GLU A 74 -13.49 20.52 -2.19
CA GLU A 74 -14.01 20.99 -0.90
C GLU A 74 -13.34 20.24 0.25
N THR A 75 -13.38 20.84 1.44
CA THR A 75 -12.92 20.17 2.66
C THR A 75 -13.91 19.06 3.01
N ALA A 76 -13.40 17.83 3.15
CA ALA A 76 -14.22 16.70 3.60
C ALA A 76 -14.84 17.01 4.97
N GLY A 77 -16.14 16.70 5.12
CA GLY A 77 -16.86 16.82 6.38
C GLY A 77 -16.40 15.80 7.44
N PRO A 78 -16.92 15.89 8.67
CA PRO A 78 -16.59 14.94 9.73
C PRO A 78 -17.00 13.50 9.35
N ARG A 79 -16.16 12.52 9.73
CA ARG A 79 -16.48 11.09 9.57
C ARG A 79 -17.61 10.71 10.53
N MET A 80 -18.77 10.32 9.99
CA MET A 80 -19.84 9.72 10.78
C MET A 80 -19.54 8.23 11.03
N MET A 81 -19.89 7.75 12.23
CA MET A 81 -19.69 6.35 12.67
C MET A 81 -20.65 5.38 12.01
#